data_AF-A0A964PJX5-F1
#
_entry.id   AF-A0A964PJX5-F1
#
_cell.length_a   1.000
_cell.length_b   1.000
_cell.length_c   1.000
_cell.angle_alpha   90.00
_cell.angle_beta   90.00
_cell.angle_gamma   90.00
#
_symmetry.space_group_name_H-M   'P 1'
#
loop_
_entity.id
_entity.type
_entity.pdbx_description
1 polymer ?
#
loop_
_entity_poly.entity_id
_entity_poly.type
_entity_poly.pdbx_seq_one_letter_code
_entity_poly.pdbx_strand_id
1 'polypeptide(L)'
;MLASLSSFSAWSAEAELTLLSIEGNLIGKIETLDPPIQTEQLIHSYYLLLPDALRTEVQSLRRQLIDLIPFYEVAFTAADSAEITEVKSDIDVVWAKIRTVHAQNFTPEVSALLKAAYDSAFSSLRLGPTPAPGKP
;
A
#
# COMPACT_ATOMS: atom_id res chain seq x y z
N MET A 1 -55.10 12.39 -38.24
CA MET A 1 -54.66 13.80 -38.08
C MET A 1 -53.39 13.76 -37.23
N LEU A 2 -52.31 14.34 -37.73
CA LEU A 2 -50.97 14.37 -37.14
C LEU A 2 -50.91 15.25 -35.88
N ALA A 3 -50.11 14.87 -34.90
CA ALA A 3 -49.24 15.78 -34.15
C ALA A 3 -48.18 14.98 -33.38
N SER A 4 -46.94 15.08 -33.87
CA SER A 4 -45.70 14.78 -33.16
C SER A 4 -45.45 15.88 -32.11
N LEU A 5 -44.77 15.58 -31.00
CA LEU A 5 -43.63 16.38 -30.49
C LEU A 5 -43.13 15.89 -29.11
N SER A 6 -41.82 15.60 -29.12
CA SER A 6 -40.81 15.98 -28.13
C SER A 6 -40.66 15.20 -26.83
N SER A 7 -39.54 14.47 -26.83
CA SER A 7 -38.72 14.02 -25.71
C SER A 7 -38.55 15.07 -24.60
N PHE A 8 -38.60 14.60 -23.35
CA PHE A 8 -37.79 15.14 -22.28
C PHE A 8 -37.08 13.97 -21.58
N SER A 9 -35.77 13.88 -21.81
CA SER A 9 -34.88 13.12 -20.95
C SER A 9 -34.84 13.85 -19.60
N ALA A 10 -35.47 13.26 -18.57
CA ALA A 10 -35.21 13.68 -17.19
C ALA A 10 -33.81 13.19 -16.82
N TRP A 11 -32.84 14.08 -17.00
CA TRP A 11 -31.47 13.91 -16.53
C TRP A 11 -31.50 13.84 -15.00
N SER A 12 -31.08 12.72 -14.44
CA SER A 12 -30.83 12.57 -13.01
C SER A 12 -29.60 13.40 -12.65
N ALA A 13 -29.81 14.65 -12.21
CA ALA A 13 -28.93 15.32 -11.27
C ALA A 13 -29.28 14.78 -9.87
N GLU A 14 -28.38 14.30 -9.03
CA GLU A 14 -27.04 14.78 -8.77
C GLU A 14 -26.07 13.60 -8.71
N ALA A 15 -24.99 13.67 -9.50
CA ALA A 15 -23.75 13.10 -9.02
C ALA A 15 -23.36 13.96 -7.82
N GLU A 16 -23.32 13.35 -6.64
CA GLU A 16 -22.83 13.96 -5.41
C GLU A 16 -21.50 14.66 -5.73
N LEU A 17 -21.57 15.99 -5.82
CA LEU A 17 -20.42 16.84 -6.03
C LEU A 17 -19.55 16.59 -4.80
N THR A 18 -18.44 15.87 -4.98
CA THR A 18 -17.38 15.85 -3.97
C THR A 18 -16.88 17.28 -3.84
N LEU A 19 -17.50 18.02 -2.92
CA LEU A 19 -17.07 19.33 -2.48
C LEU A 19 -15.72 19.11 -1.83
N LEU A 20 -14.66 19.47 -2.56
CA LEU A 20 -13.33 19.80 -2.08
C LEU A 20 -13.07 19.33 -0.62
N SER A 21 -12.61 18.10 -0.44
CA SER A 21 -12.08 17.68 0.87
C SER A 21 -10.75 18.40 1.08
N ILE A 22 -10.73 19.40 1.97
CA ILE A 22 -9.48 20.03 2.38
C ILE A 22 -8.77 19.06 3.32
N GLU A 23 -7.93 18.20 2.76
CA GLU A 23 -6.98 17.31 3.45
C GLU A 23 -5.80 18.11 4.04
N GLY A 24 -6.08 19.24 4.71
CA GLY A 24 -5.10 20.30 4.99
C GLY A 24 -3.87 19.93 5.83
N ASN A 25 -3.79 18.69 6.35
CA ASN A 25 -2.64 18.16 7.09
C ASN A 25 -2.05 16.86 6.51
N LEU A 26 -2.57 16.31 5.40
CA LEU A 26 -2.03 15.10 4.81
C LEU A 26 -0.87 15.43 3.88
N ILE A 27 0.15 14.57 3.90
CA ILE A 27 1.32 14.68 3.05
C ILE A 27 0.94 14.24 1.64
N GLY A 28 0.96 15.21 0.73
CA GLY A 28 0.71 15.03 -0.70
C GLY A 28 1.91 14.49 -1.46
N LYS A 29 1.71 14.29 -2.77
CA LYS A 29 2.73 13.76 -3.66
C LYS A 29 3.91 14.71 -3.80
N ILE A 30 5.11 14.15 -3.78
CA ILE A 30 6.34 14.89 -4.07
C ILE A 30 6.50 14.92 -5.60
N GLU A 31 6.27 16.07 -6.24
CA GLU A 31 6.33 16.21 -7.70
C GLU A 31 7.71 15.89 -8.29
N THR A 32 8.79 16.08 -7.52
CA THR A 32 10.16 15.76 -7.96
C THR A 32 10.49 14.26 -7.89
N LEU A 33 9.61 13.44 -7.32
CA LEU A 33 9.75 11.99 -7.35
C LEU A 33 9.11 11.42 -8.64
N ASP A 34 9.64 11.82 -9.79
CA ASP A 34 9.23 11.27 -11.08
C ASP A 34 9.97 9.95 -11.41
N PRO A 35 9.29 8.96 -12.00
CA PRO A 35 9.90 7.68 -12.36
C PRO A 35 11.05 7.81 -13.38
N PRO A 36 12.02 6.88 -13.37
CA PRO A 36 12.09 5.69 -12.53
C PRO A 36 12.79 5.96 -11.19
N ILE A 37 12.09 5.73 -10.08
CA ILE A 37 12.63 5.78 -8.73
C ILE A 37 12.64 4.39 -8.11
N GLN A 38 13.72 4.08 -7.42
CA GLN A 38 13.84 2.83 -6.68
C GLN A 38 12.84 2.80 -5.52
N THR A 39 12.17 1.66 -5.34
CA THR A 39 11.16 1.41 -4.30
C THR A 39 11.59 1.89 -2.91
N GLU A 40 12.83 1.58 -2.52
CA GLU A 40 13.40 2.00 -1.23
C GLU A 40 13.53 3.51 -1.10
N GLN A 41 13.99 4.16 -2.16
CA GLN A 41 14.17 5.62 -2.18
C GLN A 41 12.82 6.33 -2.07
N LEU A 42 11.80 5.84 -2.78
CA LEU A 42 10.44 6.37 -2.70
C LEU A 42 9.89 6.28 -1.27
N ILE A 43 9.96 5.10 -0.64
CA ILE A 43 9.46 4.92 0.74
C ILE A 43 10.24 5.82 1.71
N HIS A 44 11.57 5.88 1.56
CA HIS A 44 12.43 6.72 2.40
C HIS A 44 12.05 8.20 2.29
N SER A 45 11.89 8.72 1.07
CA SER A 45 11.54 10.12 0.83
C SER A 45 10.22 10.52 1.49
N TYR A 46 9.18 9.70 1.42
CA TYR A 46 7.92 10.00 2.10
C TYR A 46 8.02 9.89 3.63
N TYR A 47 8.79 8.95 4.16
CA TYR A 47 8.94 8.79 5.60
C TYR A 47 9.74 9.92 6.25
N LEU A 48 10.62 10.59 5.50
CA LEU A 48 11.29 11.81 5.98
C LEU A 48 10.33 12.97 6.25
N LEU A 49 9.14 12.97 5.63
CA LEU A 49 8.13 14.01 5.83
C LEU A 49 7.28 13.76 7.09
N LEU A 50 7.38 12.58 7.71
CA LEU A 50 6.67 12.28 8.95
C LEU A 50 7.35 12.93 10.16
N PRO A 51 6.57 13.32 11.19
CA PRO A 51 7.11 13.65 12.51
C PRO A 51 8.01 12.54 13.04
N ASP A 52 9.04 12.90 13.80
CA ASP A 52 10.09 11.98 14.26
C ASP A 52 9.54 10.71 14.93
N ALA A 53 8.55 10.85 15.81
CA ALA A 53 7.93 9.72 16.50
C ALA A 53 7.30 8.71 15.51
N LEU A 54 6.51 9.21 14.55
CA LEU A 54 5.87 8.38 13.53
C LEU A 54 6.89 7.79 12.54
N ARG A 55 7.93 8.55 12.21
CA ARG A 55 9.04 8.07 11.38
C ARG A 55 9.76 6.90 12.05
N THR A 56 10.08 7.01 13.34
CA THR A 56 10.68 5.92 14.11
C THR A 56 9.75 4.71 14.23
N GLU A 57 8.47 4.93 14.49
CA GLU A 57 7.47 3.87 14.55
C GLU A 57 7.39 3.09 13.23
N VAL A 58 7.20 3.78 12.11
CA VAL A 58 7.04 3.11 10.81
C VAL A 58 8.34 2.43 10.35
N GLN A 59 9.51 2.97 10.71
CA GLN A 59 10.79 2.31 10.48
C GLN A 59 10.94 1.02 11.31
N SER A 60 10.46 1.02 12.56
CA SER A 60 10.44 -0.18 13.40
C SER A 60 9.49 -1.23 12.83
N LEU A 61 8.28 -0.85 12.43
CA LEU A 61 7.31 -1.76 11.78
C LEU A 61 7.88 -2.33 10.49
N ARG A 62 8.58 -1.51 9.70
CA ARG A 62 9.23 -1.96 8.48
C ARG A 62 10.35 -2.97 8.76
N ARG A 63 11.14 -2.77 9.81
CA ARG A 63 12.13 -3.75 10.28
C ARG A 63 11.46 -5.06 10.67
N GLN A 64 10.37 -5.00 11.43
CA GLN A 64 9.61 -6.19 11.82
C GLN A 64 9.12 -6.99 10.60
N LEU A 65 8.63 -6.32 9.55
CA LEU A 65 8.27 -7.01 8.29
C LEU A 65 9.46 -7.73 7.66
N ILE A 66 10.63 -7.08 7.61
CA ILE A 66 11.85 -7.68 7.05
C ILE A 66 12.27 -8.91 7.86
N ASP A 67 12.19 -8.81 9.18
CA ASP A 67 12.58 -9.89 10.09
C ASP A 67 11.62 -11.10 10.00
N LEU A 68 10.37 -10.90 9.58
CA LEU A 68 9.38 -11.98 9.36
C LEU A 68 9.59 -12.75 8.05
N ILE A 69 10.24 -12.16 7.03
CA ILE A 69 10.50 -12.82 5.75
C ILE A 69 11.20 -14.18 5.90
N PRO A 70 12.36 -14.31 6.61
CA PRO A 70 13.05 -15.58 6.72
C PRO A 70 12.20 -16.66 7.40
N PHE A 71 11.38 -16.31 8.39
CA PHE A 71 10.47 -17.27 9.02
C PHE A 71 9.42 -17.79 8.02
N TYR A 72 8.85 -16.89 7.22
CA TYR A 72 7.92 -17.27 6.16
C TYR A 72 8.58 -18.20 5.13
N GLU A 73 9.81 -17.90 4.72
CA GLU A 73 10.56 -18.70 3.76
C GLU A 73 10.87 -20.11 4.31
N VAL A 74 11.25 -20.21 5.58
CA VAL A 74 11.50 -21.50 6.26
C VAL A 74 10.21 -22.31 6.34
N ALA A 75 9.11 -21.71 6.81
CA ALA A 75 7.81 -22.35 6.91
C ALA A 75 7.31 -22.85 5.55
N PHE A 76 7.44 -22.01 4.51
CA PHE A 76 7.09 -22.36 3.15
C PHE A 76 7.94 -23.53 2.61
N THR A 77 9.25 -23.48 2.81
CA THR A 77 10.18 -24.53 2.36
C THR A 77 9.92 -25.86 3.07
N ALA A 78 9.55 -25.83 4.34
CA ALA A 78 9.18 -27.01 5.12
C ALA A 78 7.77 -27.54 4.77
N ALA A 79 7.00 -26.82 3.96
CA ALA A 79 5.58 -27.08 3.72
C ALA A 79 4.76 -27.17 5.02
N ASP A 80 5.16 -26.42 6.04
CA ASP A 80 4.48 -26.37 7.33
C ASP A 80 3.34 -25.35 7.25
N SER A 81 2.14 -25.83 6.93
CA SER A 81 0.98 -24.96 6.75
C SER A 81 0.56 -24.22 8.02
N ALA A 82 0.81 -24.79 9.20
CA ALA A 82 0.48 -24.14 10.46
C ALA A 82 1.39 -22.93 10.69
N GLU A 83 2.71 -23.13 10.56
CA GLU A 83 3.70 -22.06 10.68
C GLU A 83 3.51 -20.99 9.59
N ILE A 84 3.20 -21.39 8.34
CA ILE A 84 2.89 -20.44 7.26
C ILE A 84 1.72 -19.53 7.63
N THR A 85 0.66 -20.09 8.23
CA THR A 85 -0.51 -19.31 8.64
C THR A 85 -0.19 -18.38 9.80
N GLU A 86 0.59 -18.83 10.77
CA GLU A 86 1.03 -18.01 11.91
C GLU A 86 1.87 -16.81 11.44
N VAL A 87 2.93 -17.07 10.67
CA VAL A 87 3.80 -15.99 10.17
C VAL A 87 3.04 -15.03 9.25
N LYS A 88 2.10 -15.53 8.43
CA LYS A 88 1.22 -14.66 7.63
C LYS A 88 0.35 -13.76 8.49
N SER A 89 -0.21 -14.29 9.58
CA SER A 89 -1.00 -13.51 10.52
C SER A 89 -0.17 -12.38 11.13
N ASP A 90 1.07 -12.66 11.52
CA ASP A 90 1.98 -11.66 12.07
C ASP A 90 2.35 -10.58 11.04
N ILE A 91 2.63 -10.99 9.80
CA ILE A 91 2.86 -10.07 8.67
C ILE A 91 1.64 -9.16 8.46
N ASP A 92 0.42 -9.73 8.46
CA ASP A 92 -0.81 -8.97 8.27
C ASP A 92 -1.05 -7.95 9.39
N VAL A 93 -0.73 -8.30 10.63
CA VAL A 93 -0.81 -7.40 11.79
C VAL A 93 0.15 -6.22 11.62
N VAL A 94 1.42 -6.48 11.31
CA VAL A 94 2.42 -5.41 11.11
C VAL A 94 2.04 -4.55 9.91
N TRP A 95 1.59 -5.17 8.82
CA TRP A 95 1.18 -4.47 7.62
C TRP A 95 -0.06 -3.60 7.85
N ALA A 96 -1.03 -4.05 8.65
CA ALA A 96 -2.18 -3.24 9.04
C ALA A 96 -1.75 -1.97 9.78
N LYS A 97 -0.80 -2.05 10.72
CA LYS A 97 -0.27 -0.88 11.44
C LYS A 97 0.39 0.12 10.48
N ILE A 98 1.20 -0.37 9.54
CA ILE A 98 1.83 0.49 8.52
C ILE A 98 0.75 1.21 7.67
N ARG A 99 -0.28 0.48 7.22
CA ARG A 99 -1.39 1.08 6.46
C ARG A 99 -2.17 2.10 7.27
N THR A 100 -2.31 1.90 8.59
CA THR A 100 -2.93 2.89 9.48
C THR A 100 -2.11 4.18 9.52
N VAL A 101 -0.79 4.09 9.70
CA VAL A 101 0.09 5.26 9.62
C VAL A 101 -0.06 5.93 8.25
N HIS A 102 -0.15 5.15 7.16
CA HIS A 102 -0.27 5.74 5.84
C HIS A 102 -1.57 6.51 5.65
N ALA A 103 -2.70 5.89 5.98
CA ALA A 103 -4.02 6.48 5.84
C ALA A 103 -4.23 7.73 6.72
N GLN A 104 -3.52 7.83 7.85
CA GLN A 104 -3.63 8.96 8.76
C GLN A 104 -2.75 10.16 8.37
N ASN A 105 -1.69 9.94 7.58
CA ASN A 105 -0.65 10.96 7.36
C ASN A 105 -0.40 11.30 5.89
N PHE A 106 -0.83 10.48 4.95
CA PHE A 106 -0.65 10.72 3.52
C PHE A 106 -1.98 10.81 2.80
N THR A 107 -2.01 11.54 1.69
CA THR A 107 -3.19 11.58 0.81
C THR A 107 -3.48 10.18 0.24
N PRO A 108 -4.70 9.92 -0.26
CA PRO A 108 -5.04 8.64 -0.88
C PRO A 108 -4.11 8.26 -2.04
N GLU A 109 -3.67 9.24 -2.84
CA GLU A 109 -2.73 9.03 -3.95
C GLU A 109 -1.37 8.51 -3.43
N VAL A 110 -0.80 9.17 -2.42
CA VAL A 110 0.49 8.78 -1.84
C VAL A 110 0.37 7.44 -1.12
N SER A 111 -0.74 7.19 -0.42
CA SER A 111 -1.01 5.91 0.23
C SER A 111 -1.05 4.76 -0.79
N ALA A 112 -1.66 4.95 -1.95
CA ALA A 112 -1.67 3.96 -3.02
C ALA A 112 -0.27 3.71 -3.58
N LEU A 113 0.52 4.78 -3.75
CA LEU A 113 1.90 4.71 -4.23
C LEU A 113 2.83 3.99 -3.23
N LEU A 114 2.70 4.28 -1.94
CA LEU A 114 3.42 3.56 -0.87
C LEU A 114 3.01 2.09 -0.82
N LYS A 115 1.71 1.79 -0.96
CA LYS A 115 1.23 0.42 -1.04
C LYS A 115 1.87 -0.33 -2.21
N ALA A 116 1.90 0.26 -3.41
CA ALA A 116 2.52 -0.35 -4.58
C ALA A 116 4.03 -0.60 -4.38
N ALA A 117 4.71 0.34 -3.72
CA ALA A 117 6.12 0.18 -3.36
C ALA A 117 6.34 -1.02 -2.43
N TYR A 118 5.53 -1.16 -1.37
CA TYR A 118 5.60 -2.33 -0.48
C TYR A 118 5.23 -3.64 -1.19
N ASP A 119 4.18 -3.64 -2.01
CA ASP A 119 3.79 -4.84 -2.79
C ASP A 119 4.96 -5.31 -3.69
N SER A 120 5.76 -4.38 -4.22
CA SER A 120 6.97 -4.67 -4.99
C SER A 120 8.12 -5.18 -4.12
N ALA A 121 8.43 -4.48 -3.02
CA ALA A 121 9.52 -4.84 -2.11
C ALA A 121 9.33 -6.20 -1.43
N PHE A 122 8.08 -6.57 -1.13
CA PHE A 122 7.72 -7.79 -0.40
C PHE A 122 6.97 -8.80 -1.27
N SER A 123 7.27 -8.83 -2.57
CA SER A 123 6.60 -9.72 -3.54
C SER A 123 6.74 -11.21 -3.20
N SER A 124 7.84 -11.62 -2.55
CA SER A 124 8.06 -12.99 -2.05
C SER A 124 7.00 -13.46 -1.06
N LEU A 125 6.43 -12.56 -0.25
CA LEU A 125 5.37 -12.89 0.70
C LEU A 125 4.06 -13.26 -0.01
N ARG A 126 3.84 -12.75 -1.24
CA ARG A 126 2.63 -13.00 -2.03
C ARG A 126 2.79 -14.17 -2.99
N LEU A 127 3.95 -14.28 -3.62
CA LEU A 127 4.22 -15.28 -4.66
C LEU A 127 4.85 -16.56 -4.12
N GLY A 128 5.26 -16.56 -2.84
CA GLY A 128 6.15 -17.57 -2.29
C GLY A 128 7.62 -17.24 -2.60
N PRO A 129 8.58 -17.84 -1.89
CA PRO A 129 9.99 -17.72 -2.22
C PRO A 129 10.23 -18.23 -3.65
N THR A 130 11.01 -17.49 -4.42
CA THR A 130 11.47 -17.95 -5.73
C THR A 130 12.30 -19.22 -5.51
N PRO A 131 12.01 -20.35 -6.19
CA PRO A 131 12.82 -21.55 -6.04
C PRO A 131 14.27 -21.19 -6.38
N ALA A 132 15.19 -21.55 -5.48
CA ALA A 132 16.61 -21.38 -5.74
C ALA A 132 16.95 -22.06 -7.08
N PRO A 133 17.78 -21.45 -7.94
CA PRO A 133 18.21 -22.11 -9.17
C PRO A 133 18.81 -23.45 -8.77
N GLY A 134 18.21 -24.53 -9.29
CA GLY A 134 18.60 -25.89 -8.97
C GLY A 134 20.12 -26.03 -9.07
N LYS A 135 20.74 -26.46 -7.97
CA LYS A 135 22.14 -26.87 -8.04
C LYS A 135 22.24 -27.98 -9.10
N PRO A 136 23.20 -27.89 -10.04
CA PRO A 136 23.39 -28.91 -11.06
C PRO A 136 23.72 -30.28 -10.44
#